data_AF-A0A4S3MIR4-F1
#
_entry.id   AF-A0A4S3MIR4-F1
#
_cell.length_a   1.000
_cell.length_b   1.000
_cell.length_c   1.000
_cell.angle_alpha   90.00
_cell.angle_beta   90.00
_cell.angle_gamma   90.00
#
_symmetry.space_group_name_H-M   'P 1'
#
loop_
_entity.id
_entity.type
_entity.pdbx_description
1 polymer ?
#
loop_
_entity_poly.entity_id
_entity_poly.type
_entity_poly.pdbx_seq_one_letter_code
_entity_poly.pdbx_strand_id
1 'polypeptide(L)'
;MNTQQTELMEAARSLQDSLATIDLMSRPSSSSGIEFLVKKLEPLQIRMDGDRNHGRAHVHINYLKQYHVASYAIDDGTRLAGNLSSKYDRVIKTWIADNRKVLLELWHKVQSGESPEGLALKLK
;
A
#
# COMPACT_ATOMS: atom_id res chain seq x y z
N MET A 1 19.49 5.10 7.57
CA MET A 1 18.14 4.51 7.48
C MET A 1 18.18 3.17 8.19
N ASN A 2 17.23 2.87 9.07
CA ASN A 2 17.14 1.55 9.74
C ASN A 2 16.73 0.48 8.70
N THR A 3 17.21 -0.76 8.84
CA THR A 3 16.94 -1.91 7.94
C THR A 3 15.46 -2.07 7.61
N GLN A 4 14.57 -2.00 8.61
CA GLN A 4 13.12 -2.11 8.42
C GLN A 4 12.52 -1.00 7.54
N GLN A 5 13.10 0.20 7.59
CA GLN A 5 12.64 1.33 6.77
C GLN A 5 13.08 1.16 5.30
N THR A 6 14.25 0.54 5.07
CA THR A 6 14.73 0.17 3.73
C THR A 6 13.88 -0.94 3.14
N GLU A 7 13.59 -2.00 3.91
CA GLU A 7 12.73 -3.11 3.48
C GLU A 7 11.33 -2.62 3.12
N LEU A 8 10.74 -1.75 3.96
CA LEU A 8 9.45 -1.15 3.66
C LEU A 8 9.49 -0.28 2.39
N MET A 9 10.59 0.44 2.14
CA MET A 9 10.73 1.26 0.95
C MET A 9 10.74 0.42 -0.33
N GLU A 10 11.50 -0.67 -0.34
CA GLU A 10 11.53 -1.61 -1.48
C GLU A 10 10.17 -2.32 -1.65
N ALA A 11 9.55 -2.74 -0.55
CA ALA A 11 8.20 -3.28 -0.56
C ALA A 11 7.19 -2.30 -1.17
N ALA A 12 7.25 -1.01 -0.77
CA ALA A 12 6.36 0.01 -1.30
C ALA A 12 6.58 0.26 -2.80
N ARG A 13 7.83 0.22 -3.28
CA ARG A 13 8.14 0.35 -4.71
C ARG A 13 7.54 -0.80 -5.51
N SER A 14 7.68 -2.03 -5.01
CA SER A 14 7.06 -3.21 -5.63
C SER A 14 5.52 -3.10 -5.68
N LEU A 15 4.91 -2.57 -4.62
CA LEU A 15 3.46 -2.32 -4.61
C LEU A 15 3.08 -1.26 -5.64
N GLN A 16 3.74 -0.09 -5.66
CA GLN A 16 3.46 0.99 -6.61
C GLN A 16 3.55 0.51 -8.06
N ASP A 17 4.57 -0.30 -8.36
CA ASP A 17 4.80 -0.93 -9.65
C ASP A 17 3.66 -1.87 -10.06
N SER A 18 3.22 -2.71 -9.14
CA SER A 18 2.13 -3.67 -9.36
C SER A 18 0.78 -2.97 -9.58
N LEU A 19 0.49 -1.93 -8.80
CA LEU A 19 -0.73 -1.12 -8.96
C LEU A 19 -0.73 -0.39 -10.30
N ALA A 20 0.41 0.17 -10.70
CA ALA A 20 0.54 0.84 -11.99
C ALA A 20 0.41 -0.14 -13.18
N THR A 21 0.82 -1.40 -12.99
CA THR A 21 0.61 -2.47 -13.98
C THR A 21 -0.88 -2.81 -14.11
N ILE A 22 -1.61 -2.91 -13.00
CA ILE A 22 -3.08 -3.09 -13.06
C ILE A 22 -3.73 -1.93 -13.81
N ASP A 23 -3.30 -0.69 -13.57
CA ASP A 23 -3.85 0.47 -14.26
C ASP A 23 -3.58 0.45 -15.76
N LEU A 24 -2.38 0.07 -16.18
CA LEU A 24 -2.05 -0.10 -17.60
C LEU A 24 -2.94 -1.17 -18.26
N MET A 25 -3.12 -2.32 -17.60
CA MET A 25 -3.92 -3.44 -18.13
C MET A 25 -5.43 -3.18 -18.10
N SER A 26 -5.89 -2.27 -17.25
CA SER A 26 -7.31 -1.91 -17.15
C SER A 26 -7.73 -0.82 -18.13
N ARG A 27 -6.81 -0.29 -18.95
CA ARG A 27 -7.13 0.74 -19.95
C ARG A 27 -7.97 0.14 -21.09
N PRO A 28 -9.04 0.82 -21.53
CA PRO A 28 -9.75 0.40 -22.72
C PRO A 28 -8.81 0.50 -23.93
N SER A 29 -8.67 -0.59 -24.69
CA SER A 29 -7.88 -0.60 -25.91
C SER A 29 -8.49 0.35 -26.93
N SER A 30 -7.71 1.32 -27.42
CA SER A 30 -8.16 2.21 -28.48
C SER A 30 -7.94 1.54 -29.84
N SER A 31 -8.98 1.46 -30.67
CA SER A 31 -9.01 0.72 -31.94
C SER A 31 -8.19 1.33 -33.10
N SER A 32 -7.15 2.11 -32.84
CA SER A 32 -6.35 2.74 -33.90
C SER A 32 -4.91 3.01 -33.46
N GLY A 33 -3.98 2.39 -34.18
CA GLY A 33 -2.56 2.71 -34.11
C GLY A 33 -1.78 1.98 -33.01
N ILE A 34 -0.46 1.97 -33.17
CA ILE A 34 0.51 1.39 -32.23
C ILE A 34 0.27 1.99 -30.84
N GLU A 35 -0.29 1.20 -29.92
CA GLU A 35 -0.55 1.63 -28.55
C GLU A 35 0.75 1.53 -27.74
N PHE A 36 1.32 2.67 -27.36
CA PHE A 36 2.49 2.71 -26.50
C PHE A 36 2.09 2.36 -25.06
N LEU A 37 2.45 1.15 -24.63
CA LEU A 37 2.22 0.66 -23.27
C LEU A 37 3.22 1.25 -22.29
N VAL A 38 3.01 2.50 -21.89
CA VAL A 38 3.81 3.17 -20.86
C VAL A 38 3.10 3.09 -19.50
N LYS A 39 3.75 2.41 -18.55
CA LYS A 39 3.32 2.36 -17.16
C LYS A 39 3.51 3.73 -16.51
N LYS A 40 2.45 4.25 -15.91
CA LYS A 40 2.49 5.51 -15.15
C LYS A 40 2.54 5.18 -13.67
N LEU A 41 3.64 5.52 -13.00
CA LEU A 41 3.72 5.42 -11.55
C LEU A 41 2.91 6.57 -10.95
N GLU A 42 1.88 6.22 -10.21
CA GLU A 42 1.05 7.17 -9.49
C GLU A 42 1.49 7.24 -8.02
N PRO A 43 1.24 8.36 -7.32
CA PRO A 43 1.64 8.50 -5.93
C PRO A 43 1.08 7.38 -5.05
N LEU A 44 1.93 6.87 -4.17
CA LEU A 44 1.58 5.85 -3.18
C LEU A 44 1.98 6.34 -1.79
N GLN A 45 1.08 6.22 -0.83
CA GLN A 45 1.38 6.39 0.59
C GLN A 45 0.99 5.13 1.37
N ILE A 46 1.92 4.65 2.19
CA ILE A 46 1.71 3.58 3.17
C ILE A 46 1.79 4.18 4.56
N ARG A 47 0.77 3.94 5.40
CA ARG A 47 0.70 4.52 6.75
C ARG A 47 0.24 3.51 7.80
N MET A 48 0.72 3.67 9.03
CA MET A 48 0.18 3.02 10.23
C MET A 48 -0.04 4.08 11.28
N ASP A 49 -1.26 4.14 11.83
CA ASP A 49 -1.61 5.11 12.86
C ASP A 49 -1.33 4.51 14.26
N GLY A 50 -0.78 5.34 15.15
CA GLY A 50 -0.34 4.93 16.50
C GLY A 50 -1.40 5.04 17.59
N ASP A 51 -2.68 5.28 17.24
CA ASP A 51 -3.73 5.33 18.25
C ASP A 51 -3.90 3.94 18.89
N ARG A 52 -3.86 3.93 20.23
CA ARG A 52 -3.95 2.73 21.07
C ARG A 52 -5.33 2.05 20.99
N ASN A 53 -6.32 2.73 20.42
CA ASN A 53 -7.68 2.20 20.28
C ASN A 53 -7.87 1.29 19.04
N HIS A 54 -6.82 1.00 18.27
CA HIS A 54 -6.88 0.10 17.12
C HIS A 54 -6.55 -1.35 17.50
N GLY A 55 -7.58 -2.15 17.76
CA GLY A 55 -7.41 -3.53 18.23
C GLY A 55 -6.81 -4.52 17.21
N ARG A 56 -7.04 -4.33 15.90
CA ARG A 56 -6.50 -5.20 14.84
C ARG A 56 -5.40 -4.51 14.06
N ALA A 57 -4.25 -5.17 13.93
CA ALA A 57 -3.12 -4.68 13.17
C ALA A 57 -3.50 -4.45 11.71
N HIS A 58 -3.32 -3.22 11.23
CA HIS A 58 -3.71 -2.84 9.87
C HIS A 58 -2.77 -1.79 9.28
N VAL A 59 -2.76 -1.71 7.95
CA VAL A 59 -2.00 -0.74 7.17
C VAL A 59 -2.94 0.06 6.29
N HIS A 60 -2.72 1.37 6.21
CA HIS A 60 -3.42 2.25 5.30
C HIS A 60 -2.63 2.39 4.01
N ILE A 61 -3.30 2.18 2.89
CA ILE A 61 -2.78 2.36 1.54
C ILE A 61 -3.59 3.47 0.88
N ASN A 62 -2.91 4.53 0.46
CA ASN A 62 -3.48 5.60 -0.34
C ASN A 62 -2.76 5.63 -1.69
N TYR A 63 -3.51 5.51 -2.77
CA TYR A 63 -3.01 5.41 -4.13
C TYR A 63 -3.79 6.36 -5.04
N LEU A 64 -3.09 7.02 -5.97
CA LEU A 64 -3.58 8.12 -6.81
C LEU A 64 -3.74 9.47 -6.05
N LYS A 65 -3.96 10.55 -6.82
CA LYS A 65 -4.08 11.93 -6.32
C LYS A 65 -5.42 12.26 -5.63
N GLN A 66 -6.39 11.35 -5.63
CA GLN A 66 -7.66 11.51 -4.93
C GLN A 66 -7.73 10.52 -3.77
N TYR A 67 -8.30 10.97 -2.65
CA TYR A 67 -8.35 10.34 -1.34
C TYR A 67 -8.96 8.91 -1.33
N HIS A 68 -8.23 7.91 -1.83
CA HIS A 68 -8.59 6.50 -1.76
C HIS A 68 -7.79 5.81 -0.67
N VAL A 69 -8.00 6.26 0.57
CA VAL A 69 -7.47 5.58 1.75
C VAL A 69 -8.26 4.29 1.93
N ALA A 70 -7.61 3.16 1.77
CA ALA A 70 -8.11 1.88 2.21
C ALA A 70 -7.21 1.30 3.29
N SER A 71 -7.83 0.76 4.33
CA SER A 71 -7.12 0.06 5.40
C SER A 71 -7.28 -1.44 5.23
N TYR A 72 -6.20 -2.18 5.45
CA TYR A 72 -6.13 -3.61 5.27
C TYR A 72 -5.52 -4.26 6.50
N ALA A 73 -6.09 -5.38 6.94
CA ALA A 73 -5.56 -6.14 8.06
C ALA A 73 -4.24 -6.83 7.67
N ILE A 74 -3.24 -6.78 8.54
CA ILE A 74 -1.89 -7.31 8.25
C ILE A 74 -1.85 -8.85 8.32
N ASP A 75 -2.72 -9.43 9.13
CA ASP A 75 -2.80 -10.88 9.38
C ASP A 75 -3.34 -11.67 8.17
N ASP A 76 -4.31 -11.16 7.42
CA ASP A 76 -4.96 -11.88 6.31
C ASP A 76 -5.13 -11.05 5.01
N GLY A 77 -4.78 -9.76 5.04
CA GLY A 77 -4.94 -8.84 3.91
C GLY A 77 -6.40 -8.45 3.61
N THR A 78 -7.34 -8.71 4.52
CA THR A 78 -8.74 -8.30 4.39
C THR A 78 -8.86 -6.78 4.46
N ARG A 79 -9.59 -6.18 3.52
CA ARG A 79 -9.92 -4.74 3.58
C ARG A 79 -10.86 -4.48 4.74
N LEU A 80 -10.48 -3.55 5.62
CA LEU A 80 -11.27 -3.14 6.78
C LEU A 80 -12.14 -1.91 6.49
N ALA A 81 -11.62 -0.95 5.71
CA ALA A 81 -12.37 0.23 5.31
C ALA A 81 -11.80 0.83 4.02
N GLY A 82 -12.55 1.74 3.41
CA GLY A 82 -12.10 2.58 2.31
C GLY A 82 -12.66 2.23 0.94
N ASN A 83 -12.53 3.20 0.02
CA ASN A 83 -13.16 3.19 -1.30
C ASN A 83 -12.15 3.00 -2.44
N LEU A 84 -11.00 2.37 -2.16
CA LEU A 84 -10.05 2.00 -3.21
C LEU A 84 -10.73 1.01 -4.16
N SER A 85 -10.45 1.04 -5.47
CA SER A 85 -11.09 0.09 -6.39
C SER A 85 -10.76 -1.35 -6.03
N SER A 86 -11.73 -2.26 -6.05
CA SER A 86 -11.53 -3.67 -5.68
C SER A 86 -10.58 -4.41 -6.62
N LYS A 87 -10.31 -3.87 -7.82
CA LYS A 87 -9.30 -4.40 -8.76
C LYS A 87 -7.89 -4.48 -8.15
N TYR A 88 -7.61 -3.66 -7.13
CA TYR A 88 -6.31 -3.64 -6.45
C TYR A 88 -6.22 -4.62 -5.26
N ASP A 89 -7.35 -5.11 -4.74
CA ASP A 89 -7.38 -5.86 -3.47
C ASP A 89 -6.54 -7.14 -3.51
N ARG A 90 -6.58 -7.86 -4.62
CA ARG A 90 -5.82 -9.10 -4.77
C ARG A 90 -4.32 -8.85 -4.65
N VAL A 91 -3.81 -7.84 -5.37
CA VAL A 91 -2.37 -7.49 -5.35
C VAL A 91 -1.96 -6.95 -3.99
N ILE A 92 -2.79 -6.12 -3.37
CA ILE A 92 -2.54 -5.60 -2.02
C ILE A 92 -2.51 -6.73 -0.99
N LYS A 93 -3.47 -7.67 -1.05
CA LYS A 93 -3.51 -8.84 -0.16
C LYS A 93 -2.26 -9.70 -0.29
N THR A 94 -1.82 -9.99 -1.52
CA THR A 94 -0.56 -10.72 -1.75
C THR A 94 0.64 -9.94 -1.21
N TRP A 95 0.72 -8.64 -1.49
CA TRP A 95 1.79 -7.78 -0.98
C TRP A 95 1.84 -7.77 0.57
N ILE A 96 0.68 -7.72 1.24
CA ILE A 96 0.60 -7.81 2.70
C ILE A 96 1.10 -9.17 3.19
N ALA A 97 0.73 -10.26 2.53
CA ALA A 97 1.18 -11.60 2.91
C ALA A 97 2.71 -11.72 2.79
N ASP A 98 3.30 -11.21 1.70
CA ASP A 98 4.74 -11.27 1.44
C ASP A 98 5.54 -10.39 2.41
N ASN A 99 4.95 -9.29 2.88
CA ASN A 99 5.60 -8.31 3.77
C ASN A 99 5.09 -8.38 5.21
N ARG A 100 4.33 -9.42 5.58
CA ARG A 100 3.63 -9.51 6.87
C ARG A 100 4.55 -9.30 8.06
N LYS A 101 5.73 -9.93 8.04
CA LYS A 101 6.69 -9.86 9.15
C LYS A 101 7.13 -8.42 9.43
N VAL A 102 7.62 -7.72 8.41
CA VAL A 102 8.07 -6.33 8.56
C VAL A 102 6.91 -5.40 8.93
N LEU A 103 5.72 -5.62 8.39
CA LEU A 103 4.53 -4.84 8.73
C LEU A 103 4.11 -5.02 10.19
N LEU A 104 4.15 -6.25 10.73
CA LEU A 104 3.85 -6.51 12.14
C LEU A 104 4.91 -5.89 13.07
N GLU A 105 6.19 -6.00 12.73
CA GLU A 105 7.26 -5.36 13.50
C GLU A 105 7.08 -3.84 13.56
N LEU A 106 6.77 -3.20 12.43
CA LEU A 106 6.48 -1.77 12.36
C LEU A 106 5.23 -1.41 13.15
N TRP A 107 4.16 -2.22 13.04
CA TRP A 107 2.93 -2.03 13.81
C TRP A 107 3.21 -2.04 15.31
N HIS A 108 3.97 -3.00 15.82
CA HIS A 108 4.31 -3.09 17.23
C HIS A 108 5.12 -1.87 17.71
N LYS A 109 6.06 -1.37 16.89
CA LYS A 109 6.83 -0.15 17.20
C LYS A 109 5.97 1.10 17.24
N VAL A 110 5.03 1.21 16.31
CA VAL A 110 4.08 2.33 16.28
C VAL A 110 3.19 2.29 17.54
N GLN A 111 2.70 1.12 17.92
CA GLN A 111 1.84 0.93 19.10
C GLN A 111 2.59 1.05 20.45
N SER A 112 3.89 0.72 20.49
CA SER A 112 4.73 0.90 21.69
C SER A 112 5.03 2.38 21.99
N GLY A 113 4.70 3.29 21.06
CA GLY A 113 4.99 4.71 21.18
C GLY A 113 6.43 5.08 20.79
N GLU A 114 7.19 4.14 20.22
CA GLU A 114 8.51 4.43 19.62
C GLU A 114 8.39 5.30 18.36
N SER A 115 7.17 5.42 17.80
CA SER A 115 6.84 6.34 16.71
C SER A 115 5.48 7.02 16.99
N PRO A 116 5.44 8.07 17.83
CA PRO A 116 4.19 8.68 18.29
C PRO A 116 3.40 9.38 17.17
N GLU A 117 4.05 9.76 16.07
CA GLU A 117 3.38 10.29 14.87
C GLU A 117 2.85 9.19 13.93
N GLY A 118 3.14 7.92 14.24
CA GLY A 118 2.89 6.79 13.34
C GLY A 118 3.92 6.66 12.22
N LEU A 119 3.73 5.66 11.37
CA LEU A 119 4.57 5.43 10.20
C LEU A 119 3.91 6.04 8.97
N ALA A 120 4.62 6.85 8.18
CA ALA A 120 4.13 7.34 6.90
C ALA A 120 5.24 7.35 5.82
N LEU A 121 5.17 6.40 4.89
CA LEU A 121 6.05 6.35 3.71
C LEU A 121 5.30 6.88 2.48
N LYS A 122 5.93 7.77 1.71
CA LYS A 122 5.36 8.35 0.49
C LYS A 122 6.30 8.12 -0.70
N LEU A 123 5.77 7.57 -1.79
CA LEU A 123 6.42 7.49 -3.10
C LEU A 123 5.72 8.47 -4.04
N LYS A 124 6.51 9.20 -4.83
CA LYS A 124 6.01 10.14 -5.84
C LYS A 124 5.68 9.43 -7.14
#